data_AF-A0A662G4D3-F1
#
_entry.id   AF-A0A662G4D3-F1
#
_cell.length_a   1.000
_cell.length_b   1.000
_cell.length_c   1.000
_cell.angle_alpha   90.00
_cell.angle_beta   90.00
_cell.angle_gamma   90.00
#
_symmetry.space_group_name_H-M   'P 1'
#
loop_
_entity.id
_entity.type
_entity.pdbx_description
1 polymer ?
#
loop_
_entity_poly.entity_id
_entity_poly.type
_entity_poly.pdbx_seq_one_letter_code
_entity_poly.pdbx_strand_id
1 'polypeptide(L)'
;MRGARATLAAILGRKLLSEFGSLNMAERNLMLKVSVEDFLNYIKVDRGFIHEYSPNERAEFYIEVLSDRAPLKLMRVIDDWFDVWAFKWRQRVRLVMDEEEDSSINVRVREKTD
;
A
#
# COMPACT_ATOMS: atom_id res chain seq x y z
N MET A 1 -4.84 19.78 -11.73
CA MET A 1 -5.60 18.70 -11.05
C MET A 1 -4.63 17.84 -10.24
N ARG A 2 -4.55 18.05 -8.92
CA ARG A 2 -3.64 17.33 -7.99
C ARG A 2 -4.37 16.77 -6.75
N GLY A 3 -5.71 16.81 -6.71
CA GLY A 3 -6.51 16.68 -5.49
C GLY A 3 -6.71 15.26 -4.96
N ALA A 4 -7.18 14.33 -5.80
CA ALA A 4 -7.59 12.99 -5.36
C ALA A 4 -6.42 12.15 -4.83
N ARG A 5 -5.31 12.11 -5.55
CA ARG A 5 -4.12 11.33 -5.16
C ARG A 5 -3.45 11.91 -3.91
N ALA A 6 -3.43 13.23 -3.75
CA ALA A 6 -2.93 13.87 -2.54
C ALA A 6 -3.84 13.61 -1.33
N THR A 7 -5.16 13.64 -1.53
CA THR A 7 -6.15 13.30 -0.50
C THR A 7 -6.00 11.85 -0.05
N LEU A 8 -5.90 10.93 -1.00
CA LEU A 8 -5.63 9.52 -0.74
C LEU A 8 -4.32 9.34 0.05
N ALA A 9 -3.23 9.95 -0.41
CA ALA A 9 -1.93 9.87 0.26
C ALA A 9 -1.99 10.42 1.71
N ALA A 10 -2.75 11.50 1.94
CA ALA A 10 -2.96 12.02 3.29
C ALA A 10 -3.74 11.05 4.19
N ILE A 11 -4.78 10.40 3.66
CA ILE A 11 -5.56 9.39 4.40
C ILE A 11 -4.70 8.17 4.73
N LEU A 12 -4.06 7.58 3.72
CA LEU A 12 -3.19 6.42 3.89
C LEU A 12 -2.01 6.72 4.81
N GLY A 13 -1.41 7.91 4.69
CA GLY A 13 -0.31 8.34 5.55
C GLY A 13 -0.69 8.35 7.04
N ARG A 14 -1.94 8.72 7.39
CA ARG A 14 -2.44 8.64 8.77
C ARG A 14 -2.68 7.21 9.21
N LYS A 15 -3.27 6.38 8.34
CA LYS A 15 -3.51 4.96 8.66
C LYS A 15 -2.21 4.19 8.88
N LEU A 16 -1.19 4.44 8.05
CA LEU A 16 0.13 3.82 8.20
C LEU A 16 0.76 4.14 9.55
N LEU A 17 0.70 5.40 9.98
CA LEU A 17 1.21 5.80 11.30
C LEU A 17 0.41 5.15 12.44
N SER A 18 -0.92 5.06 12.30
CA SER A 18 -1.77 4.41 13.30
C SER A 18 -1.52 2.91 13.41
N GLU A 19 -1.26 2.24 12.30
CA GLU A 19 -1.16 0.78 12.21
C GLU A 19 0.25 0.25 12.51
N PHE A 20 1.28 0.96 12.06
CA PHE A 20 2.67 0.51 12.15
C PHE A 20 3.51 1.31 13.16
N GLY A 21 2.93 2.35 13.78
CA GLY A 21 3.59 3.14 14.82
C GLY A 21 4.79 3.93 14.30
N SER A 22 5.91 3.83 15.01
CA SER A 22 7.14 4.61 14.79
C SER A 22 7.91 4.17 13.54
N LEU A 23 7.37 4.48 12.37
CA LEU A 23 8.06 4.35 11.09
C LEU A 23 9.08 5.49 10.91
N ASN A 24 10.28 5.17 10.45
CA ASN A 24 11.22 6.20 9.99
C ASN A 24 10.74 6.83 8.67
N MET A 25 11.36 7.96 8.28
CA MET A 25 10.92 8.70 7.09
C MET A 25 11.01 7.88 5.79
N ALA A 26 12.04 7.05 5.65
CA ALA A 26 12.23 6.22 4.46
C ALA A 26 11.18 5.11 4.37
N GLU A 27 10.95 4.38 5.48
CA GLU A 27 9.92 3.34 5.60
C GLU A 27 8.53 3.91 5.30
N ARG A 28 8.20 5.04 5.93
CA ARG A 28 6.92 5.71 5.73
C ARG A 28 6.72 6.10 4.26
N ASN A 29 7.74 6.68 3.61
CA ASN A 29 7.64 7.09 2.22
C ASN A 29 7.50 5.90 1.27
N LEU A 30 8.22 4.80 1.54
CA LEU A 30 8.12 3.57 0.77
C LEU A 30 6.72 2.96 0.90
N MET A 31 6.26 2.74 2.14
CA MET A 31 4.94 2.17 2.42
C MET A 31 3.83 3.05 1.84
N LEU A 32 3.95 4.37 1.93
CA LEU A 32 2.98 5.28 1.37
C LEU A 32 2.93 5.19 -0.17
N LYS A 33 4.08 5.16 -0.83
CA LYS A 33 4.13 5.01 -2.29
C LYS A 33 3.50 3.69 -2.73
N VAL A 34 3.86 2.58 -2.08
CA VAL A 34 3.33 1.26 -2.41
C VAL A 34 1.82 1.18 -2.16
N SER A 35 1.35 1.65 -0.99
CA SER A 35 -0.07 1.62 -0.65
C SER A 35 -0.93 2.50 -1.58
N VAL A 36 -0.43 3.67 -2.00
CA VAL A 36 -1.15 4.52 -2.97
C VAL A 36 -1.32 3.80 -4.32
N GLU A 37 -0.25 3.21 -4.87
CA GLU A 37 -0.34 2.48 -6.14
C GLU A 37 -1.23 1.24 -6.02
N ASP A 38 -1.10 0.48 -4.92
CA ASP A 38 -1.86 -0.74 -4.71
C ASP A 38 -3.35 -0.45 -4.53
N PHE A 39 -3.72 0.61 -3.80
CA PHE A 39 -5.11 1.04 -3.69
C PHE A 39 -5.70 1.47 -5.03
N LEU A 40 -4.95 2.24 -5.83
CA LEU A 40 -5.40 2.63 -7.17
C LEU A 40 -5.62 1.40 -8.05
N ASN A 41 -4.75 0.39 -7.96
CA ASN A 41 -4.90 -0.86 -8.69
C ASN A 41 -6.10 -1.67 -8.20
N TYR A 42 -6.32 -1.73 -6.87
CA TYR A 42 -7.51 -2.32 -6.29
C TYR A 42 -8.79 -1.68 -6.86
N ILE A 43 -8.87 -0.35 -6.91
CA ILE A 43 -10.03 0.35 -7.50
C ILE A 43 -10.23 0.00 -8.97
N LYS A 44 -9.14 -0.10 -9.76
CA LYS A 44 -9.26 -0.49 -11.17
C LYS A 44 -9.88 -1.87 -11.33
N VAL A 45 -9.49 -2.82 -10.49
CA VAL A 45 -10.00 -4.20 -10.53
C VAL A 45 -11.44 -4.25 -10.00
N ASP A 46 -11.69 -3.70 -8.81
CA ASP A 46 -12.99 -3.70 -8.14
C ASP A 46 -14.08 -3.04 -8.99
N ARG A 47 -13.72 -2.00 -9.74
CA ARG A 47 -14.65 -1.27 -10.63
C ARG A 47 -14.64 -1.72 -12.08
N GLY A 48 -13.76 -2.66 -12.44
CA GLY A 48 -13.64 -3.14 -13.82
C GLY A 48 -13.00 -2.11 -14.78
N PHE A 49 -12.33 -1.07 -14.28
CA PHE A 49 -11.65 -0.07 -15.11
C PHE A 49 -10.43 -0.62 -15.85
N ILE A 50 -9.91 -1.80 -15.48
CA ILE A 50 -8.74 -2.42 -16.13
C ILE A 50 -8.90 -2.60 -17.65
N HIS A 51 -10.14 -2.68 -18.14
CA HIS A 51 -10.46 -2.88 -19.56
C HIS A 51 -10.91 -1.60 -20.25
N GLU A 52 -10.95 -0.47 -19.54
CA GLU A 52 -11.40 0.81 -20.08
C GLU A 52 -10.24 1.59 -20.73
N TYR A 53 -10.59 2.58 -21.55
CA TYR A 53 -9.64 3.59 -22.01
C TYR A 53 -9.19 4.45 -20.83
N SER A 54 -7.89 4.59 -20.62
CA SER A 54 -7.27 5.28 -19.48
C SER A 54 -7.68 4.77 -18.07
N PRO A 55 -7.35 3.52 -17.69
CA PRO A 55 -7.72 2.94 -16.38
C PRO A 55 -7.27 3.77 -15.17
N ASN A 56 -6.13 4.45 -15.29
CA ASN A 56 -5.60 5.31 -14.23
C ASN A 56 -6.50 6.54 -14.00
N GLU A 57 -6.85 7.25 -15.07
CA GLU A 57 -7.70 8.45 -15.00
C GLU A 57 -9.09 8.11 -14.46
N ARG A 58 -9.62 6.94 -14.85
CA ARG A 58 -10.91 6.42 -14.37
C ARG A 58 -10.90 6.12 -12.87
N ALA A 59 -9.83 5.48 -12.38
CA ALA A 59 -9.67 5.21 -10.95
C ALA A 59 -9.50 6.52 -10.14
N GLU A 60 -8.67 7.45 -10.63
CA GLU A 60 -8.46 8.73 -9.96
C GLU A 60 -9.75 9.58 -9.92
N PHE A 61 -10.48 9.65 -11.03
CA PHE A 61 -11.76 10.34 -11.10
C PHE A 61 -12.82 9.69 -10.18
N TYR A 62 -12.84 8.36 -10.09
CA TYR A 62 -13.75 7.67 -9.17
C TYR A 62 -13.47 8.04 -7.70
N ILE A 63 -12.20 8.09 -7.30
CA ILE A 63 -11.81 8.50 -5.95
C ILE A 63 -12.17 9.98 -5.71
N GLU A 64 -11.95 10.86 -6.70
CA GLU A 64 -12.36 12.27 -6.63
C GLU A 64 -13.87 12.40 -6.38
N VAL A 65 -14.69 11.73 -7.19
CA VAL A 65 -16.15 11.73 -7.05
C VAL A 65 -16.58 11.19 -5.69
N LEU A 66 -15.95 10.12 -5.18
CA LEU A 66 -16.25 9.62 -3.85
C LEU A 66 -15.84 10.60 -2.75
N SER A 67 -14.66 11.21 -2.86
CA SER A 67 -14.17 12.20 -1.90
C SER A 67 -15.14 13.36 -1.77
N ASP A 68 -15.69 13.84 -2.88
CA ASP A 68 -16.58 14.99 -2.91
C ASP A 68 -18.03 14.64 -2.54
N ARG A 69 -18.56 13.54 -3.07
CA ARG A 69 -20.00 13.23 -3.00
C ARG A 69 -20.35 12.19 -1.94
N ALA A 70 -19.40 11.35 -1.53
CA ALA A 70 -19.65 10.25 -0.61
C ALA A 70 -18.41 9.93 0.25
N PRO A 71 -17.87 10.88 1.03
CA PRO A 71 -16.61 10.71 1.75
C PRO A 71 -16.65 9.54 2.75
N LEU A 72 -17.80 9.28 3.38
CA LEU A 72 -17.98 8.11 4.27
C LEU A 72 -17.85 6.78 3.52
N LYS A 73 -18.30 6.74 2.25
CA LYS A 73 -18.12 5.56 1.40
C LYS A 73 -16.66 5.39 1.01
N LEU A 74 -15.96 6.49 0.69
CA LEU A 74 -14.52 6.44 0.43
C LEU A 74 -13.76 5.87 1.62
N MET A 75 -14.05 6.37 2.82
CA MET A 75 -13.41 5.89 4.04
C MET A 75 -13.66 4.41 4.27
N ARG A 76 -14.90 3.92 4.14
CA ARG A 76 -15.19 2.49 4.26
C ARG A 76 -14.40 1.63 3.27
N VAL A 77 -14.35 2.03 2.01
CA VAL A 77 -13.59 1.29 0.97
C VAL A 77 -12.09 1.28 1.29
N ILE A 78 -11.54 2.40 1.77
CA ILE A 78 -10.15 2.48 2.20
C ILE A 78 -9.90 1.58 3.41
N ASP A 79 -10.78 1.61 4.42
CA ASP A 79 -10.64 0.82 5.64
C ASP A 79 -10.66 -0.69 5.33
N ASP A 80 -11.67 -1.14 4.58
CA ASP A 80 -11.82 -2.55 4.19
C ASP A 80 -10.60 -3.07 3.42
N TRP A 81 -10.08 -2.27 2.48
CA TRP A 81 -8.87 -2.61 1.73
C TRP A 81 -7.61 -2.55 2.61
N PHE A 82 -7.49 -1.54 3.47
CA PHE A 82 -6.27 -1.28 4.24
C PHE A 82 -6.01 -2.38 5.26
N ASP A 83 -7.05 -2.93 5.90
CA ASP A 83 -6.89 -4.00 6.89
C ASP A 83 -6.26 -5.26 6.24
N VAL A 84 -6.74 -5.62 5.05
CA VAL A 84 -6.19 -6.73 4.27
C VAL A 84 -4.78 -6.41 3.76
N TRP A 85 -4.57 -5.19 3.26
CA TRP A 85 -3.27 -4.75 2.75
C TRP A 85 -2.20 -4.74 3.86
N ALA A 86 -2.52 -4.22 5.04
CA ALA A 86 -1.60 -4.13 6.17
C ALA A 86 -1.23 -5.52 6.69
N PHE A 87 -2.19 -6.45 6.76
CA PHE A 87 -1.93 -7.84 7.08
C PHE A 87 -0.94 -8.48 6.09
N LYS A 88 -1.17 -8.32 4.77
CA LYS A 88 -0.27 -8.83 3.73
C LYS A 88 1.09 -8.17 3.76
N TRP A 89 1.15 -6.87 4.05
CA TRP A 89 2.42 -6.14 4.17
C TRP A 89 3.29 -6.72 5.28
N ARG A 90 2.72 -6.97 6.46
CA ARG A 90 3.44 -7.63 7.57
C ARG A 90 3.98 -9.00 7.17
N GLN A 91 3.19 -9.79 6.44
CA GLN A 91 3.65 -11.09 5.95
C GLN A 91 4.82 -10.96 4.97
N ARG A 92 4.75 -10.03 4.01
CA ARG A 92 5.82 -9.79 3.04
C ARG A 92 7.12 -9.35 3.71
N VAL A 93 7.04 -8.42 4.66
CA VAL A 93 8.22 -7.94 5.40
C VAL A 93 8.86 -9.08 6.20
N ARG A 94 8.04 -9.90 6.89
CA ARG A 94 8.54 -11.07 7.62
C ARG A 94 9.26 -12.07 6.71
N LEU A 95 8.65 -12.42 5.58
CA LEU A 95 9.27 -13.36 4.63
C LEU A 95 10.63 -12.86 4.12
N VAL A 96 10.75 -11.56 3.82
CA VAL A 96 12.04 -10.97 3.40
C VAL A 96 13.07 -11.02 4.53
N MET A 97 12.65 -10.78 5.78
CA MET A 97 13.57 -10.85 6.93
C MET A 97 14.01 -12.30 7.22
N ASP A 98 13.11 -13.27 7.15
CA ASP A 98 13.41 -14.68 7.36
C ASP A 98 14.34 -15.21 6.24
N GLU A 99 14.13 -14.78 4.98
CA GLU A 99 15.03 -15.09 3.86
C GLU A 99 16.43 -14.46 4.03
N GLU A 100 16.52 -13.23 4.55
CA GLU A 100 17.80 -12.59 4.87
C GLU A 100 18.54 -13.33 5.99
N GLU A 101 17.84 -13.77 7.04
CA GLU A 101 18.43 -14.53 8.14
C GLU A 101 18.98 -15.88 7.66
N ASP A 102 18.22 -16.62 6.86
CA ASP A 102 18.65 -17.88 6.25
C ASP A 102 19.85 -17.69 5.30
N SER A 103 19.87 -16.59 4.54
CA SER A 103 21.01 -16.27 3.67
C SER A 103 22.29 -15.98 4.48
N SER A 104 22.16 -15.31 5.63
CA SER A 104 23.29 -14.96 6.50
C SER A 104 23.87 -16.18 7.24
N ILE A 105 23.03 -17.16 7.59
CA ILE A 105 23.45 -18.43 8.19
C ILE A 105 24.24 -19.26 7.17
N ASN A 106 23.77 -19.33 5.92
CA ASN A 106 24.44 -20.07 4.85
C ASN A 106 25.84 -19.52 4.50
N VAL A 107 26.05 -18.20 4.63
CA VAL A 107 27.37 -17.59 4.45
C VAL A 107 28.32 -17.98 5.60
N ARG A 108 27.86 -17.93 6.85
CA ARG A 108 28.67 -18.30 8.03
C ARG A 108 29.04 -19.77 8.10
N VAL A 109 28.19 -20.66 7.57
CA VAL A 109 28.48 -22.10 7.51
C VAL A 109 29.56 -22.39 6.47
N ARG A 110 29.57 -21.67 5.33
CA ARG A 110 30.65 -21.77 4.34
C ARG A 110 32.00 -21.33 4.89
N GLU A 111 32.06 -20.19 5.59
CA GLU A 111 33.31 -19.68 6.18
C GLU A 111 33.91 -20.56 7.29
N LYS A 112 33.15 -21.50 7.86
CA LYS A 112 33.63 -22.44 8.88
C LYS A 112 34.04 -23.81 8.32
N THR A 113 33.81 -24.05 7.03
CA THR A 113 34.06 -25.36 6.40
C THR A 113 35.22 -25.32 5.39
N ASP A 114 35.84 -24.15 5.20
CA ASP A 114 37.12 -23.93 4.51
C ASP A 114 38.25 -23.67 5.52
#